data_AF-A0A2N3D453-F1
#
_entry.id   AF-A0A2N3D453-F1
#
_cell.length_a   1.000
_cell.length_b   1.000
_cell.length_c   1.000
_cell.angle_alpha   90.00
_cell.angle_beta   90.00
_cell.angle_gamma   90.00
#
_symmetry.space_group_name_H-M   'P 1'
#
loop_
_entity.id
_entity.type
_entity.pdbx_description
1 polymer ?
#
loop_
_entity_poly.entity_id
_entity_poly.type
_entity_poly.pdbx_seq_one_letter_code
_entity_poly.pdbx_strand_id
1 'polypeptide(L)'
;MTRPTIIGLTGSIGMGKSTVAAMFAEAGIPVFDADAEVRAMQGPGGELVPAIEAAFPGSTGPDGVDRERLGHQVFADKDALARLEAIVHPAVAARRAAFLERHHEPEDVQRARVLARPGMTKQKFDHIFNLQLHDTHKRTRADHVIDTGTTRENTRAQVMALIASL
;
A
#
# COMPACT_ATOMS: atom_id res chain seq x y z
N MET A 1 21.68 5.18 -5.54
CA MET A 1 21.73 4.04 -4.61
C MET A 1 20.77 2.98 -5.10
N THR A 2 20.88 1.75 -4.61
CA THR A 2 19.75 0.82 -4.70
C THR A 2 18.57 1.54 -4.05
N ARG A 3 17.50 1.71 -4.83
CA ARG A 3 16.24 2.21 -4.29
C ARG A 3 15.91 1.38 -3.03
N PRO A 4 15.30 1.96 -1.99
CA PRO A 4 14.81 1.17 -0.87
C PRO A 4 14.02 0.00 -1.44
N THR A 5 14.32 -1.23 -0.98
CA THR A 5 13.61 -2.42 -1.43
C THR A 5 12.18 -2.32 -0.93
N ILE A 6 11.26 -2.03 -1.85
CA ILE A 6 9.82 -1.95 -1.55
C ILE A 6 9.24 -3.34 -1.72
N ILE A 7 8.80 -3.93 -0.61
CA ILE A 7 8.14 -5.24 -0.61
C ILE A 7 6.63 -5.00 -0.62
N GLY A 8 5.97 -5.37 -1.71
CA GLY A 8 4.52 -5.34 -1.81
C GLY A 8 3.90 -6.60 -1.24
N LEU A 9 3.26 -6.51 -0.06
CA LEU A 9 2.51 -7.63 0.52
C LEU A 9 1.13 -7.73 -0.14
N THR A 10 0.88 -8.82 -0.87
CA THR A 10 -0.40 -9.07 -1.56
C THR A 10 -0.97 -10.44 -1.19
N GLY A 11 -2.29 -10.62 -1.37
CA GLY A 11 -3.03 -11.84 -1.06
C GLY A 11 -4.50 -11.57 -0.78
N SER A 12 -5.37 -12.57 -0.98
CA SER A 12 -6.83 -12.45 -0.78
C SER A 12 -7.22 -12.21 0.69
N ILE A 13 -8.51 -11.94 0.93
CA ILE A 13 -9.07 -11.78 2.28
C ILE A 13 -8.78 -13.04 3.10
N GLY A 14 -8.38 -12.89 4.37
CA GLY A 14 -8.09 -14.00 5.28
C GLY A 14 -6.73 -14.69 5.08
N MET A 15 -5.94 -14.32 4.07
CA MET A 15 -4.69 -15.00 3.72
C MET A 15 -3.46 -14.52 4.51
N GLY A 16 -3.62 -14.11 5.78
CA GLY A 16 -2.47 -13.84 6.67
C GLY A 16 -1.61 -12.61 6.37
N LYS A 17 -1.99 -11.72 5.43
CA LYS A 17 -1.22 -10.48 5.11
C LYS A 17 -0.88 -9.64 6.34
N SER A 18 -1.87 -9.37 7.20
CA SER A 18 -1.67 -8.60 8.42
C SER A 18 -0.73 -9.29 9.40
N THR A 19 -0.70 -10.63 9.40
CA THR A 19 0.25 -11.42 10.20
C THR A 19 1.68 -11.25 9.69
N VAL A 20 1.88 -11.33 8.38
CA VAL A 20 3.20 -11.11 7.75
C VAL A 20 3.66 -9.66 7.92
N ALA A 21 2.77 -8.69 7.73
CA ALA A 21 3.05 -7.28 7.97
C ALA A 21 3.51 -7.01 9.42
N ALA A 22 2.86 -7.63 10.41
CA ALA A 22 3.28 -7.51 11.80
C ALA A 22 4.70 -8.07 12.04
N MET A 23 5.08 -9.16 11.35
CA MET A 23 6.43 -9.74 11.47
C MET A 23 7.51 -8.81 10.88
N PHE A 24 7.23 -8.12 9.77
CA PHE A 24 8.12 -7.09 9.25
C PHE A 24 8.29 -5.93 10.24
N ALA A 25 7.18 -5.46 10.83
CA ALA A 25 7.21 -4.40 11.83
C ALA A 25 8.00 -4.81 13.09
N GLU A 26 7.82 -6.04 13.59
CA GLU A 26 8.58 -6.60 14.72
C GLU A 26 10.10 -6.68 14.42
N ALA A 27 10.46 -6.87 13.15
CA ALA A 27 11.86 -6.85 12.70
C ALA A 27 12.43 -5.43 12.49
N GLY A 28 11.68 -4.38 12.85
CA GLY A 28 12.10 -2.98 12.72
C GLY A 28 11.98 -2.43 11.30
N ILE A 29 11.31 -3.14 10.39
CA ILE A 29 11.08 -2.69 9.02
C ILE A 29 9.78 -1.86 9.00
N PRO A 30 9.82 -0.61 8.54
CA PRO A 30 8.61 0.21 8.44
C PRO A 30 7.56 -0.44 7.54
N VAL A 31 6.31 -0.47 8.02
CA VAL A 31 5.16 -1.01 7.28
C VAL A 31 4.13 0.07 7.01
N PHE A 32 3.69 0.15 5.75
CA PHE A 32 2.57 0.99 5.34
C PHE A 32 1.34 0.11 5.10
N ASP A 33 0.34 0.23 5.97
CA ASP A 33 -0.95 -0.46 5.84
C ASP A 33 -1.99 0.49 5.22
N ALA A 34 -2.29 0.28 3.93
CA ALA A 34 -3.25 1.12 3.22
C ALA A 34 -4.67 1.05 3.82
N ASP A 35 -5.10 -0.12 4.31
CA ASP A 35 -6.44 -0.27 4.88
C ASP A 35 -6.54 0.49 6.21
N ALA A 36 -5.50 0.42 7.04
CA ALA A 36 -5.44 1.18 8.29
C ALA A 36 -5.45 2.70 8.03
N GLU A 37 -4.70 3.16 7.03
CA GLU A 37 -4.67 4.58 6.64
C GLU A 37 -6.04 5.05 6.13
N VAL A 38 -6.73 4.27 5.29
CA VAL A 38 -8.10 4.56 4.84
C VAL A 38 -9.06 4.65 6.02
N ARG A 39 -8.98 3.71 6.97
CA ARG A 39 -9.80 3.73 8.18
C ARG A 39 -9.59 4.99 9.01
N ALA A 40 -8.33 5.41 9.17
CA ALA A 40 -8.00 6.64 9.87
C ALA A 40 -8.55 7.88 9.14
N MET A 41 -8.40 7.93 7.81
CA MET A 41 -8.93 9.00 6.97
C MET A 41 -10.45 9.11 6.93
N GLN A 42 -11.15 7.99 7.17
CA GLN A 42 -12.60 7.89 7.18
C GLN A 42 -13.20 7.93 8.60
N GLY A 43 -12.37 7.99 9.65
CA GLY A 43 -12.81 8.07 11.05
C GLY A 43 -13.34 9.45 11.45
N PRO A 44 -13.63 9.66 12.75
CA PRO A 44 -14.16 10.93 13.25
C PRO A 44 -13.24 12.11 12.90
N GLY A 45 -13.78 13.11 12.19
CA GLY A 45 -13.00 14.27 11.72
C GLY A 45 -11.94 13.94 10.66
N GLY A 46 -11.99 12.76 10.04
CA GLY A 46 -11.04 12.32 9.03
C GLY A 46 -11.10 13.15 7.74
N GLU A 47 -9.95 13.29 7.08
CA GLU A 47 -9.79 14.17 5.91
C GLU A 47 -10.66 13.78 4.69
N LEU A 48 -11.08 12.51 4.60
CA LEU A 48 -11.95 12.04 3.52
C LEU A 48 -13.43 12.30 3.81
N VAL A 49 -13.81 12.53 5.07
CA VAL A 49 -15.23 12.65 5.48
C VAL A 49 -15.97 13.75 4.71
N PRO A 50 -15.46 15.00 4.58
CA PRO A 50 -16.18 16.05 3.86
C PRO A 50 -16.34 15.76 2.36
N ALA A 51 -15.32 15.19 1.72
CA ALA A 51 -15.35 14.87 0.30
C ALA A 51 -16.30 13.70 0.01
N ILE A 52 -16.33 12.69 0.88
CA ILE A 52 -17.26 11.57 0.79
C ILE A 52 -18.70 12.05 1.02
N GLU A 53 -18.96 12.88 2.03
CA GLU A 53 -20.30 13.42 2.27
C GLU A 53 -20.81 14.26 1.10
N ALA A 54 -19.95 15.08 0.48
CA ALA A 54 -20.33 15.88 -0.68
C ALA A 54 -20.69 15.02 -1.91
N ALA A 55 -19.98 13.91 -2.11
CA ALA A 55 -20.21 13.00 -3.24
C ALA A 55 -21.34 11.98 -2.98
N PHE A 56 -21.57 11.63 -1.70
CA PHE A 56 -22.52 10.62 -1.24
C PHE A 56 -23.26 11.15 0.00
N PRO A 57 -24.20 12.10 -0.16
CA PRO A 57 -24.89 12.70 0.98
C PRO A 57 -25.59 11.68 1.88
N GLY A 58 -25.50 11.89 3.20
CA GLY A 58 -26.05 11.02 4.22
C GLY A 58 -25.24 9.75 4.50
N SER A 59 -24.05 9.62 3.92
CA SER A 59 -23.14 8.48 4.14
C SER A 59 -22.10 8.73 5.24
N THR A 60 -22.13 9.89 5.88
CA THR A 60 -21.24 10.22 7.00
C THR A 60 -22.01 10.68 8.24
N GLY A 61 -21.29 10.76 9.36
CA GLY A 61 -21.81 11.19 10.65
C GLY A 61 -20.70 11.62 11.62
N PRO A 62 -21.04 11.83 12.91
CA PRO A 62 -20.07 12.29 13.91
C PRO A 62 -18.90 11.31 14.10
N ASP A 63 -19.11 10.03 13.83
CA ASP A 63 -18.10 8.98 13.94
C ASP A 63 -17.28 8.78 12.64
N GLY A 64 -17.51 9.61 11.62
CA GLY A 64 -16.89 9.49 10.30
C GLY A 64 -17.80 8.85 9.26
N VAL A 65 -17.24 8.05 8.35
CA VAL A 65 -17.99 7.40 7.26
C VAL A 65 -18.82 6.22 7.79
N ASP A 66 -20.12 6.25 7.50
CA ASP A 66 -21.04 5.13 7.70
C ASP A 66 -20.90 4.14 6.52
N ARG A 67 -20.24 3.01 6.78
CA ARG A 67 -19.93 2.01 5.75
C ARG A 67 -21.16 1.31 5.21
N GLU A 68 -22.20 1.14 6.02
CA GLU A 68 -23.42 0.48 5.59
C GLU A 68 -24.14 1.40 4.59
N ARG A 69 -24.35 2.66 4.97
CA ARG A 69 -24.98 3.66 4.10
C ARG A 69 -24.19 3.94 2.84
N LEU A 70 -22.87 4.13 2.97
CA LEU A 70 -22.00 4.33 1.80
C LEU A 70 -22.03 3.09 0.90
N GLY A 71 -21.95 1.89 1.48
CA GLY A 71 -21.99 0.62 0.75
C GLY A 71 -23.25 0.47 -0.10
N HIS A 72 -24.41 0.83 0.44
CA HIS A 72 -25.67 0.82 -0.31
C HIS A 72 -25.66 1.76 -1.53
N GLN A 73 -24.92 2.86 -1.48
CA GLN A 73 -24.83 3.81 -2.59
C GLN A 73 -23.79 3.39 -3.65
N VAL A 74 -22.72 2.70 -3.26
CA VAL A 74 -21.56 2.44 -4.15
C VAL A 74 -21.45 1.02 -4.70
N PHE A 75 -21.92 -0.01 -3.98
CA PHE A 75 -21.66 -1.40 -4.41
C PHE A 75 -22.50 -1.86 -5.61
N ALA A 76 -23.68 -1.25 -5.83
CA ALA A 76 -24.55 -1.59 -6.95
C ALA A 76 -24.31 -0.70 -8.20
N ASP A 77 -23.53 0.37 -8.07
CA ASP A 77 -23.31 1.37 -9.13
C ASP A 77 -21.79 1.52 -9.38
N LYS A 78 -21.36 1.09 -10.57
CA LYS A 78 -19.94 1.16 -10.97
C LYS A 78 -19.43 2.59 -11.08
N ASP A 79 -20.27 3.54 -11.48
CA ASP A 79 -19.89 4.95 -11.58
C ASP A 79 -19.80 5.56 -10.19
N ALA A 80 -20.69 5.16 -9.26
CA ALA A 80 -20.58 5.53 -7.85
C ALA A 80 -19.30 4.98 -7.22
N LEU A 81 -18.96 3.72 -7.47
CA LEU A 81 -17.71 3.13 -6.99
C LEU A 81 -16.50 3.89 -7.55
N ALA A 82 -16.47 4.19 -8.85
CA ALA A 82 -15.40 4.95 -9.46
C ALA A 82 -15.25 6.37 -8.88
N ARG A 83 -16.36 7.04 -8.55
CA ARG A 83 -16.34 8.35 -7.85
C ARG A 83 -15.73 8.22 -6.46
N LEU A 84 -16.09 7.18 -5.69
CA LEU A 84 -15.51 6.94 -4.37
C LEU A 84 -14.01 6.65 -4.48
N GLU A 85 -13.61 5.79 -5.41
CA GLU A 85 -12.21 5.48 -5.68
C GLU A 85 -11.39 6.72 -6.06
N ALA A 86 -11.96 7.62 -6.87
CA ALA A 86 -11.32 8.88 -7.26
C ALA A 86 -11.08 9.84 -6.07
N ILE A 87 -11.84 9.71 -4.99
CA ILE A 87 -11.65 10.46 -3.74
C ILE A 87 -10.59 9.77 -2.87
N VAL A 88 -10.67 8.45 -2.71
CA VAL A 88 -9.84 7.69 -1.76
C VAL A 88 -8.42 7.46 -2.29
N HIS A 89 -8.26 7.06 -3.55
CA HIS A 89 -6.97 6.66 -4.10
C HIS A 89 -5.89 7.75 -4.08
N PRO A 90 -6.19 9.02 -4.43
CA PRO A 90 -5.19 10.08 -4.32
C PRO A 90 -4.71 10.32 -2.89
N ALA A 91 -5.60 10.25 -1.90
CA ALA A 91 -5.26 10.45 -0.49
C ALA A 91 -4.34 9.32 0.03
N VAL A 92 -4.67 8.06 -0.29
CA VAL A 92 -3.81 6.90 0.02
C VAL A 92 -2.44 7.03 -0.66
N ALA A 93 -2.41 7.49 -1.92
CA ALA A 93 -1.16 7.70 -2.64
C ALA A 93 -0.28 8.79 -1.98
N ALA A 94 -0.88 9.89 -1.54
CA ALA A 94 -0.18 10.95 -0.82
C ALA A 94 0.40 10.46 0.51
N ARG A 95 -0.38 9.72 1.32
CA ARG A 95 0.11 9.15 2.58
C ARG A 95 1.24 8.14 2.36
N ARG A 96 1.14 7.31 1.32
CA ARG A 96 2.18 6.36 0.93
C ARG A 96 3.46 7.09 0.52
N ALA A 97 3.36 8.16 -0.26
CA ALA A 97 4.52 8.96 -0.67
C ALA A 97 5.22 9.59 0.56
N ALA A 98 4.45 10.21 1.46
CA ALA A 98 4.98 10.78 2.69
C ALA A 98 5.60 9.72 3.62
N PHE A 99 5.05 8.51 3.65
CA PHE A 99 5.66 7.38 4.37
C PHE A 99 7.02 7.01 3.77
N LEU A 100 7.09 6.82 2.45
CA LEU A 100 8.35 6.47 1.78
C LEU A 100 9.41 7.57 1.95
N GLU A 101 9.02 8.84 1.90
CA GLU A 101 9.92 9.98 2.12
C GLU A 101 10.47 10.02 3.55
N ARG A 102 9.61 9.86 4.56
CA ARG A 102 10.02 9.81 5.97
C ARG A 102 10.97 8.66 6.30
N HIS A 103 10.92 7.59 5.52
CA HIS A 103 11.76 6.40 5.68
C HIS A 103 12.87 6.31 4.63
N HIS A 104 13.17 7.42 3.93
CA HIS A 104 14.29 7.56 2.99
C HIS A 104 15.39 8.45 3.59
N GLU A 105 16.67 8.05 3.43
CA GLU A 105 17.85 8.81 3.87
C GLU A 105 18.04 10.14 3.09
N PRO A 106 18.58 11.22 3.69
CA PRO A 106 18.74 12.52 3.04
C PRO A 106 19.65 12.52 1.80
N GLU A 107 19.26 13.32 0.81
CA GLU A 107 19.77 13.35 -0.56
C GLU A 107 21.23 13.83 -0.69
N ASP A 108 21.70 14.65 0.23
CA ASP A 108 23.01 15.30 0.24
C ASP A 108 24.19 14.34 0.45
N VAL A 109 24.01 13.32 1.30
CA VAL A 109 24.95 12.19 1.47
C VAL A 109 24.97 11.29 0.22
N GLN A 110 23.84 11.24 -0.49
CA GLN A 110 23.61 10.40 -1.65
C GLN A 110 24.20 10.99 -2.94
N ARG A 111 24.03 12.30 -3.11
CA ARG A 111 24.50 13.09 -4.26
C ARG A 111 26.02 13.05 -4.39
N ALA A 112 26.74 13.05 -3.26
CA ALA A 112 28.21 12.93 -3.22
C ALA A 112 28.72 11.59 -3.79
N ARG A 113 27.97 10.48 -3.68
CA ARG A 113 28.35 9.16 -4.21
C ARG A 113 27.89 8.91 -5.64
N VAL A 114 26.75 9.47 -6.06
CA VAL A 114 26.15 9.22 -7.38
C VAL A 114 26.87 9.98 -8.50
N LEU A 115 27.42 11.16 -8.21
CA LEU A 115 28.26 11.92 -9.15
C LEU A 115 29.57 11.18 -9.53
N ALA A 116 29.82 9.99 -8.98
CA ALA A 116 30.96 9.14 -9.31
C ALA A 116 30.66 7.96 -10.26
N ARG A 117 29.48 7.87 -10.94
CA ARG A 117 29.12 6.68 -11.78
C ARG A 117 28.56 6.96 -13.20
N PRO A 118 28.90 6.16 -14.24
CA PRO A 118 28.39 6.33 -15.62
C PRO A 118 27.20 5.41 -16.03
N GLY A 119 26.17 5.92 -16.76
CA GLY A 119 25.38 5.13 -17.75
C GLY A 119 23.84 4.87 -17.65
N MET A 120 22.95 5.78 -17.21
CA MET A 120 21.48 5.54 -17.11
C MET A 120 20.61 6.40 -18.08
N THR A 121 19.52 5.87 -18.70
CA THR A 121 18.62 6.62 -19.63
C THR A 121 17.10 6.35 -19.51
N LYS A 122 16.30 7.30 -20.04
CA LYS A 122 14.84 7.51 -19.86
C LYS A 122 13.90 6.50 -20.55
N GLN A 123 14.34 5.82 -21.61
CA GLN A 123 13.49 4.92 -22.40
C GLN A 123 13.05 3.63 -21.68
N LYS A 124 13.79 3.18 -20.66
CA LYS A 124 13.45 1.98 -19.86
C LYS A 124 12.27 2.20 -18.90
N PHE A 125 11.93 3.46 -18.64
CA PHE A 125 10.92 3.86 -17.66
C PHE A 125 9.50 3.72 -18.22
N ASP A 126 9.28 4.11 -19.49
CA ASP A 126 7.94 4.22 -20.07
C ASP A 126 7.29 2.86 -20.42
N HIS A 127 8.09 1.79 -20.57
CA HIS A 127 7.59 0.44 -20.90
C HIS A 127 6.90 -0.28 -19.72
N ILE A 128 7.21 0.11 -18.49
CA ILE A 128 6.74 -0.55 -17.25
C ILE A 128 5.32 -0.11 -16.87
N PHE A 129 4.86 1.02 -17.43
CA PHE A 129 3.66 1.73 -17.00
C PHE A 129 2.32 1.09 -17.45
N ASN A 130 2.30 0.30 -18.53
CA ASN A 130 1.03 -0.07 -19.21
C ASN A 130 0.52 -1.52 -19.01
N LEU A 131 1.03 -2.31 -18.04
CA LEU A 131 0.77 -3.77 -18.01
C LEU A 131 0.31 -4.38 -16.67
N GLN A 132 -0.44 -3.69 -15.79
CA GLN A 132 -0.84 -4.31 -14.52
C GLN A 132 -1.92 -5.41 -14.67
N LEU A 133 -1.79 -6.50 -13.89
CA LEU A 133 -2.34 -7.85 -14.15
C LEU A 133 -3.02 -8.52 -12.91
N HIS A 134 -3.92 -9.48 -13.16
CA HIS A 134 -4.78 -10.21 -12.18
C HIS A 134 -4.04 -11.07 -11.12
N ASP A 135 -4.72 -11.41 -10.02
CA ASP A 135 -4.19 -12.03 -8.77
C ASP A 135 -3.38 -13.33 -8.94
N THR A 136 -3.81 -14.26 -9.79
CA THR A 136 -3.07 -15.50 -10.09
C THR A 136 -1.71 -15.20 -10.72
N HIS A 137 -1.61 -14.12 -11.48
CA HIS A 137 -0.35 -13.63 -12.08
C HIS A 137 0.48 -12.80 -11.10
N LYS A 138 -0.12 -12.24 -10.04
CA LYS A 138 0.62 -11.60 -8.94
C LYS A 138 1.43 -12.64 -8.16
N ARG A 139 0.86 -13.84 -7.93
CA ARG A 139 1.56 -14.95 -7.24
C ARG A 139 2.71 -15.55 -8.05
N THR A 140 2.59 -15.65 -9.37
CA THR A 140 3.67 -16.15 -10.25
C THR A 140 4.78 -15.13 -10.48
N ARG A 141 4.54 -13.86 -10.17
CA ARG A 141 5.48 -12.74 -10.37
C ARG A 141 5.98 -12.14 -9.06
N ALA A 142 5.57 -12.69 -7.92
CA ALA A 142 6.14 -12.31 -6.65
C ALA A 142 7.59 -12.79 -6.63
N ASP A 143 8.53 -11.88 -6.38
CA ASP A 143 9.94 -12.24 -6.22
C ASP A 143 10.11 -13.22 -5.04
N HIS A 144 9.19 -13.15 -4.07
CA HIS A 144 9.11 -14.05 -2.92
C HIS A 144 7.65 -14.36 -2.55
N VAL A 145 7.36 -15.64 -2.29
CA VAL A 145 6.07 -16.10 -1.77
C VAL A 145 6.25 -16.52 -0.32
N ILE A 146 5.45 -15.94 0.59
CA ILE A 146 5.39 -16.33 1.99
C ILE A 146 4.13 -17.18 2.18
N ASP A 147 4.30 -18.46 2.48
CA ASP A 147 3.18 -19.35 2.77
C ASP A 147 2.67 -19.10 4.18
N THR A 148 1.45 -18.56 4.29
CA THR A 148 0.75 -18.30 5.54
C THR A 148 -0.21 -19.41 5.94
N GLY A 149 -0.31 -20.51 5.16
CA GLY A 149 -1.13 -21.68 5.45
C GLY A 149 -0.50 -22.66 6.45
N THR A 150 0.70 -22.37 6.94
CA THR A 150 1.47 -23.15 7.91
C THR A 150 1.39 -22.58 9.33
N THR A 151 2.22 -23.07 10.26
CA THR A 151 2.29 -22.56 11.63
C THR A 151 2.87 -21.13 11.66
N ARG A 152 2.47 -20.33 12.67
CA ARG A 152 3.00 -18.96 12.85
C ARG A 152 4.52 -18.89 12.92
N GLU A 153 5.14 -19.91 13.50
CA GLU A 153 6.58 -20.00 13.69
C GLU A 153 7.30 -20.23 12.35
N ASN A 154 6.75 -21.11 11.50
CA ASN A 154 7.23 -21.33 10.13
C ASN A 154 7.02 -20.11 9.23
N THR A 155 5.90 -19.38 9.38
CA THR A 155 5.67 -18.12 8.66
C THR A 155 6.69 -17.07 9.08
N ARG A 156 7.00 -16.96 10.38
CA ARG A 156 8.03 -16.03 10.88
C ARG A 156 9.42 -16.39 10.35
N ALA A 157 9.76 -17.68 10.32
CA ALA A 157 11.03 -18.13 9.75
C ALA A 157 11.18 -17.75 8.26
N GLN A 158 10.11 -17.89 7.47
CA GLN A 158 10.10 -17.46 6.06
C GLN A 158 10.32 -15.95 5.92
N VAL A 159 9.66 -15.13 6.75
CA VAL A 159 9.86 -13.66 6.78
C VAL A 159 11.32 -13.31 7.11
N MET A 160 11.88 -13.92 8.15
CA MET A 160 13.27 -13.65 8.56
C MET A 160 14.28 -14.10 7.50
N ALA A 161 14.03 -15.23 6.83
CA ALA A 161 14.87 -15.70 5.73
C ALA A 161 14.85 -14.73 4.54
N LEU A 162 13.67 -14.18 4.21
CA LEU A 162 13.55 -13.14 3.20
C LEU A 162 14.35 -11.89 3.61
N ILE A 163 14.15 -11.37 4.82
CA ILE A 163 14.88 -10.20 5.32
C ILE A 163 16.41 -10.40 5.23
N ALA A 164 16.90 -11.58 5.61
CA ALA A 164 18.33 -11.89 5.58
C ALA A 164 18.91 -12.00 4.15
N SER A 165 18.06 -12.14 3.13
CA SER A 165 18.45 -12.28 1.72
C SER A 165 18.45 -10.97 0.92
N LEU A 166 17.97 -9.88 1.51
CA LEU A 166 17.85 -8.54 0.91
C LEU A 166 19.03 -7.63 1.27
#